data_AF-A0A5C7BAX4-F1
#
_entry.id   AF-A0A5C7BAX4-F1
#
_cell.length_a   1.000
_cell.length_b   1.000
_cell.length_c   1.000
_cell.angle_alpha   90.00
_cell.angle_beta   90.00
_cell.angle_gamma   90.00
#
_symmetry.space_group_name_H-M   'P 1'
#
loop_
_entity.id
_entity.type
_entity.pdbx_description
1 polymer ?
#
loop_
_entity_poly.entity_id
_entity_poly.type
_entity_poly.pdbx_seq_one_letter_code
_entity_poly.pdbx_strand_id
1 'polypeptide(L)'
;MIQFFRKIRQNMIKENRTSKYLLYAIGEIILVVIGILIALQINNWNENNKLEKEAYKVLLQMKDEFSRNQTELQLKLEQHKFVKASTAELSSLISPNPIEVEKHKLDSLMFSTIYVPEFNASIATLASEKLVLVDDELKNYIADWQLNYDYYKLSTKLIYDNQTQQASFIIENYQSKNFKNALIQPTKSAFDTDEQNILTSPIFENYIHSRSLNTFFIVKRATTLYDIQTKILQHIEAKLSTYD
;
A
#
# COMPACT_ATOMS: atom_id res chain seq x y z
N MET A 1 -43.40 14.45 38.96
CA MET A 1 -42.43 14.65 40.06
C MET A 1 -42.34 16.10 40.55
N ILE A 2 -42.21 17.11 39.69
CA ILE A 2 -42.06 18.52 40.10
C ILE A 2 -43.16 19.03 41.06
N GLN A 3 -44.43 18.66 40.85
CA GLN A 3 -45.54 19.13 41.71
C GLN A 3 -45.51 18.54 43.13
N PHE A 4 -44.99 17.32 43.31
CA PHE A 4 -44.90 16.64 44.59
C PHE A 4 -43.79 17.24 45.45
N PHE A 5 -42.59 17.41 44.88
CA PHE A 5 -41.47 18.09 45.52
C PHE A 5 -41.77 19.58 45.81
N ARG A 6 -42.58 20.23 44.95
CA ARG A 6 -43.04 21.62 45.18
C ARG A 6 -43.93 21.75 46.43
N LYS A 7 -44.83 20.79 46.66
CA LYS A 7 -45.76 20.80 47.81
C LYS A 7 -45.02 20.57 49.14
N ILE A 8 -44.03 19.68 49.13
CA ILE A 8 -43.16 19.42 50.29
C ILE A 8 -42.31 20.65 50.63
N ARG A 9 -41.73 21.33 49.63
CA ARG A 9 -40.98 22.58 49.83
C ARG A 9 -41.82 23.69 50.45
N GLN A 10 -43.04 23.90 49.97
CA GLN A 10 -43.93 24.93 50.50
C GLN A 10 -44.32 24.69 51.96
N ASN A 11 -44.49 23.42 52.36
CA ASN A 11 -44.81 23.07 53.75
C ASN A 11 -43.60 23.23 54.70
N MET A 12 -42.37 22.92 54.26
CA MET A 12 -41.17 23.07 55.09
C MET A 12 -40.75 24.53 55.34
N ILE A 13 -41.04 25.43 54.40
CA ILE A 13 -40.81 26.88 54.55
C ILE A 13 -41.79 27.48 55.57
N LYS A 14 -43.06 27.01 55.60
CA LYS A 14 -44.07 27.46 56.58
C LYS A 14 -43.74 27.07 58.03
N GLU A 15 -42.92 26.04 58.26
CA GLU A 15 -42.55 25.55 59.60
C GLU A 15 -41.25 26.17 60.18
N ASN A 16 -40.67 27.22 59.58
CA ASN A 16 -39.40 27.84 60.01
C ASN A 16 -38.19 26.87 60.02
N ARG A 17 -38.24 25.79 59.23
CA ARG A 17 -37.21 24.72 59.16
C ARG A 17 -36.24 24.92 57.98
N THR A 18 -35.63 26.10 57.89
CA THR A 18 -34.72 26.49 56.81
C THR A 18 -33.54 25.53 56.64
N SER A 19 -32.93 25.03 57.71
CA SER A 19 -31.83 24.04 57.63
C SER A 19 -32.26 22.72 56.99
N LYS A 20 -33.45 22.20 57.32
CA LYS A 20 -33.95 20.94 56.73
C LYS A 20 -34.32 21.13 55.25
N TYR A 21 -34.81 22.31 54.89
CA TYR A 21 -35.08 22.68 53.50
C TYR A 21 -33.79 22.72 52.66
N LEU A 22 -32.71 23.31 53.20
CA LEU A 22 -31.43 23.41 52.52
C LEU A 22 -30.82 22.01 52.25
N LEU A 23 -30.85 21.13 53.25
CA LEU A 23 -30.43 19.73 53.13
C LEU A 23 -31.21 18.97 52.05
N TYR A 24 -32.52 19.18 51.97
CA TYR A 24 -33.38 18.52 50.98
C TYR A 24 -33.11 19.04 49.56
N ALA A 25 -32.93 20.35 49.39
CA ALA A 25 -32.59 20.96 48.10
C ALA A 25 -31.21 20.50 47.61
N ILE A 26 -30.23 20.35 48.50
CA ILE A 26 -28.92 19.77 48.18
C ILE A 26 -29.07 18.31 47.73
N GLY A 27 -29.88 17.52 48.43
CA GLY A 27 -30.18 16.14 48.03
C GLY A 27 -30.81 16.05 46.63
N GLU A 28 -31.75 16.94 46.31
CA GLU A 28 -32.38 17.00 44.97
C GLU A 28 -31.38 17.38 43.88
N ILE A 29 -30.48 18.34 44.14
CA ILE A 29 -29.40 18.70 43.21
C ILE A 29 -28.46 17.52 42.98
N ILE A 30 -28.04 16.82 44.05
CA ILE A 30 -27.16 15.64 43.93
C ILE A 30 -27.84 14.55 43.10
N LEU A 31 -29.13 14.30 43.31
CA LEU A 31 -29.89 13.28 42.58
C LEU A 31 -30.03 13.64 41.09
N VAL A 32 -30.27 14.91 40.77
CA VAL A 32 -30.27 15.42 39.39
C VAL A 32 -28.89 15.30 38.74
N VAL A 33 -27.82 15.65 39.44
CA VAL A 33 -26.44 15.53 38.94
C VAL A 33 -26.09 14.08 38.65
N ILE A 34 -26.42 13.13 39.53
CA ILE A 34 -26.24 11.69 39.28
C ILE A 34 -27.01 11.25 38.03
N GLY A 35 -28.25 11.71 37.85
CA GLY A 35 -29.04 11.43 36.65
C GLY A 35 -28.38 11.91 35.36
N ILE A 36 -27.82 13.14 35.36
CA ILE A 36 -27.10 13.70 34.22
C ILE A 36 -25.81 12.92 33.93
N LEU A 37 -25.05 12.56 34.97
CA LEU A 37 -23.82 11.79 34.82
C LEU A 37 -24.08 10.40 34.23
N ILE A 38 -25.13 9.70 34.70
CA ILE A 38 -25.53 8.41 34.14
C ILE A 38 -25.97 8.57 32.68
N ALA A 39 -26.77 9.59 32.35
CA ALA A 39 -27.19 9.85 30.97
C ALA A 39 -25.99 10.13 30.05
N LEU A 40 -25.02 10.94 30.50
CA LEU A 40 -23.78 11.19 29.78
C LEU A 40 -22.95 9.91 29.59
N GLN A 41 -22.84 9.08 30.64
CA GLN A 41 -22.12 7.80 30.55
C GLN A 41 -22.75 6.86 29.54
N ILE A 42 -24.08 6.72 29.53
CA ILE A 42 -24.80 5.89 28.56
C ILE A 42 -24.60 6.42 27.14
N ASN A 43 -24.66 7.75 26.95
CA ASN A 43 -24.42 8.37 25.65
C ASN A 43 -23.00 8.10 25.14
N ASN A 44 -21.99 8.34 25.98
CA ASN A 44 -20.59 8.10 25.64
C ASN A 44 -20.32 6.62 25.35
N TRP A 45 -20.92 5.70 26.11
CA TRP A 45 -20.79 4.26 25.85
C TRP A 45 -21.42 3.87 24.50
N ASN A 46 -22.60 4.39 24.16
CA ASN A 46 -23.22 4.13 22.87
C ASN A 46 -22.42 4.73 21.70
N GLU A 47 -21.81 5.89 21.89
CA GLU A 47 -20.93 6.53 20.90
C GLU A 47 -19.65 5.72 20.68
N ASN A 48 -18.99 5.29 21.77
CA ASN A 48 -17.82 4.41 21.69
C ASN A 48 -18.14 3.09 20.98
N ASN A 49 -19.27 2.44 21.31
CA ASN A 49 -19.70 1.22 20.62
C ASN A 49 -19.93 1.42 19.11
N LYS A 50 -20.36 2.60 18.68
CA LYS A 50 -20.51 2.92 17.26
C LYS A 50 -19.15 3.08 16.60
N LEU A 51 -18.24 3.81 17.24
CA LEU A 51 -16.86 4.00 16.76
C LEU A 51 -16.12 2.66 16.65
N GLU A 52 -16.25 1.78 17.63
CA GLU A 52 -15.63 0.45 17.59
C GLU A 52 -16.16 -0.40 16.43
N LYS A 53 -17.47 -0.39 16.17
CA LYS A 53 -18.07 -1.09 15.03
C LYS A 53 -17.62 -0.50 13.68
N GLU A 54 -17.39 0.80 13.63
CA GLU A 54 -16.87 1.44 12.42
C GLU A 54 -15.39 1.11 12.20
N ALA A 55 -14.57 1.18 13.24
CA ALA A 55 -13.17 0.77 13.21
C ALA A 55 -13.03 -0.70 12.76
N TYR A 56 -13.86 -1.61 13.28
CA TYR A 56 -13.89 -3.01 12.84
C TYR A 56 -14.15 -3.15 11.33
N LYS A 57 -15.15 -2.41 10.81
CA LYS A 57 -15.44 -2.42 9.36
C LYS A 57 -14.27 -1.87 8.54
N VAL A 58 -13.62 -0.82 9.02
CA VAL A 58 -12.43 -0.24 8.37
C VAL A 58 -11.29 -1.25 8.34
N LEU A 59 -11.03 -1.95 9.45
CA LEU A 59 -10.00 -2.99 9.52
C LEU A 59 -10.28 -4.14 8.54
N LEU A 60 -11.52 -4.60 8.42
CA LEU A 60 -11.89 -5.60 7.41
C LEU A 60 -11.65 -5.11 5.97
N GLN A 61 -12.06 -3.88 5.66
CA GLN A 61 -11.84 -3.28 4.34
C GLN A 61 -10.34 -3.13 4.03
N MET A 62 -9.55 -2.69 5.00
CA MET A 62 -8.10 -2.60 4.87
C MET A 62 -7.46 -3.97 4.69
N LYS A 63 -7.91 -4.99 5.44
CA LYS A 63 -7.43 -6.38 5.27
C LYS A 63 -7.62 -6.85 3.84
N ASP A 64 -8.81 -6.68 3.28
CA ASP A 64 -9.15 -7.10 1.92
C ASP A 64 -8.36 -6.31 0.86
N GLU A 65 -8.18 -5.00 1.06
CA GLU A 65 -7.37 -4.13 0.21
C GLU A 65 -5.89 -4.55 0.21
N PHE A 66 -5.27 -4.64 1.39
CA PHE A 66 -3.88 -5.03 1.52
C PHE A 66 -3.62 -6.48 1.11
N SER A 67 -4.57 -7.40 1.26
CA SER A 67 -4.39 -8.80 0.81
C SER A 67 -4.35 -8.89 -0.72
N ARG A 68 -5.23 -8.14 -1.41
CA ARG A 68 -5.22 -8.07 -2.89
C ARG A 68 -3.95 -7.41 -3.40
N ASN A 69 -3.59 -6.27 -2.81
CA ASN A 69 -2.35 -5.57 -3.13
C ASN A 69 -1.13 -6.50 -2.94
N GLN A 70 -1.13 -7.38 -1.92
CA GLN A 70 0.02 -8.24 -1.60
C GLN A 70 0.19 -9.31 -2.67
N THR A 71 -0.92 -9.88 -3.12
CA THR A 71 -0.95 -10.86 -4.20
C THR A 71 -0.42 -10.26 -5.50
N GLU A 72 -0.86 -9.05 -5.84
CA GLU A 72 -0.36 -8.36 -7.04
C GLU A 72 1.14 -8.03 -6.91
N LEU A 73 1.56 -7.44 -5.78
CA LEU A 73 2.96 -7.09 -5.55
C LEU A 73 3.88 -8.32 -5.60
N GLN A 74 3.43 -9.46 -5.09
CA GLN A 74 4.17 -10.73 -5.20
C GLN A 74 4.41 -11.11 -6.67
N LEU A 75 3.37 -11.05 -7.50
CA LEU A 75 3.49 -11.30 -8.93
C LEU A 75 4.48 -10.33 -9.58
N LYS A 76 4.41 -9.04 -9.25
CA LYS A 76 5.33 -8.03 -9.80
C LYS A 76 6.76 -8.23 -9.33
N LEU A 77 6.97 -8.67 -8.09
CA LEU A 77 8.30 -8.98 -7.56
C LEU A 77 8.95 -10.13 -8.33
N GLU A 78 8.22 -11.20 -8.63
CA GLU A 78 8.73 -12.30 -9.46
C GLU A 78 9.03 -11.84 -10.89
N GLN A 79 8.20 -10.97 -11.47
CA GLN A 79 8.47 -10.35 -12.77
C GLN A 79 9.73 -9.46 -12.73
N HIS A 80 9.95 -8.69 -11.67
CA HIS A 80 11.18 -7.90 -11.50
C HIS A 80 12.42 -8.78 -11.37
N LYS A 81 12.33 -9.89 -10.65
CA LYS A 81 13.42 -10.88 -10.55
C LYS A 81 13.73 -11.50 -11.90
N PHE A 82 12.72 -11.82 -12.70
CA PHE A 82 12.90 -12.30 -14.07
C PHE A 82 13.65 -11.29 -14.94
N VAL A 83 13.26 -10.01 -14.90
CA VAL A 83 13.95 -8.95 -15.67
C VAL A 83 15.40 -8.79 -15.19
N LYS A 84 15.64 -8.82 -13.88
CA LYS A 84 16.98 -8.75 -13.30
C LYS A 84 17.88 -9.90 -13.79
N ALA A 85 17.37 -11.14 -13.75
CA ALA A 85 18.11 -12.32 -14.21
C ALA A 85 18.42 -12.24 -15.71
N SER A 86 17.42 -11.90 -16.53
CA SER A 86 17.57 -11.78 -17.98
C SER A 86 18.55 -10.68 -18.38
N THR A 87 18.51 -9.55 -17.67
CA THR A 87 19.43 -8.43 -17.92
C THR A 87 20.86 -8.77 -17.51
N ALA A 88 21.04 -9.52 -16.42
CA ALA A 88 22.37 -10.00 -16.01
C ALA A 88 22.94 -11.00 -17.03
N GLU A 89 22.11 -11.91 -17.54
CA GLU A 89 22.51 -12.84 -18.59
C GLU A 89 22.86 -12.09 -19.88
N LEU A 90 22.01 -11.16 -20.33
CA LEU A 90 22.28 -10.32 -21.50
C LEU A 90 23.59 -9.54 -21.35
N SER A 91 23.85 -8.97 -20.18
CA SER A 91 25.10 -8.26 -19.87
C SER A 91 26.33 -9.16 -20.01
N SER A 92 26.22 -10.46 -19.75
CA SER A 92 27.33 -11.41 -19.88
C SER A 92 27.67 -11.78 -21.33
N LEU A 93 26.75 -11.54 -22.26
CA LEU A 93 26.92 -11.82 -23.68
C LEU A 93 27.56 -10.64 -24.44
N ILE A 94 27.54 -9.44 -23.86
CA ILE A 94 28.10 -8.24 -24.47
C ILE A 94 29.61 -8.24 -24.28
N SER A 95 30.34 -8.19 -25.39
CA SER A 95 31.80 -8.05 -25.38
C SER A 95 32.33 -7.65 -26.76
N PRO A 96 33.60 -7.21 -26.88
CA PRO A 96 34.22 -6.98 -28.18
C PRO A 96 34.30 -8.23 -29.07
N ASN A 97 34.24 -9.44 -28.48
CA ASN A 97 34.29 -10.73 -29.18
C ASN A 97 33.21 -11.66 -28.61
N PRO A 98 31.91 -11.42 -28.91
CA PRO A 98 30.81 -12.16 -28.29
C PRO A 98 30.82 -13.62 -28.72
N ILE A 99 30.46 -14.49 -27.78
CA ILE A 99 30.20 -15.91 -28.07
C ILE A 99 28.94 -15.97 -28.96
N GLU A 100 28.91 -16.88 -29.92
CA GLU A 100 27.71 -17.09 -30.74
C GLU A 100 26.52 -17.50 -29.84
N VAL A 101 25.41 -16.79 -29.97
CA VAL A 101 24.19 -17.01 -29.18
C VAL A 101 23.10 -17.49 -30.11
N GLU A 102 22.37 -18.54 -29.72
CA GLU A 102 21.17 -18.96 -30.44
C GLU A 102 20.16 -17.81 -30.53
N LYS A 103 19.67 -17.50 -31.74
CA LYS A 103 18.75 -16.38 -31.99
C LYS A 103 17.56 -16.34 -31.02
N HIS A 104 16.94 -17.50 -30.79
CA HIS A 104 15.80 -17.63 -29.88
C HIS A 104 16.11 -17.28 -28.43
N LYS A 105 17.37 -17.42 -28.01
CA LYS A 105 17.82 -17.05 -26.68
C LYS A 105 17.97 -15.54 -26.57
N LEU A 106 18.59 -14.89 -27.57
CA LEU A 106 18.68 -13.43 -27.61
C LEU A 106 17.28 -12.78 -27.62
N ASP A 107 16.36 -13.31 -28.42
CA ASP A 107 14.96 -12.81 -28.49
C ASP A 107 14.27 -12.76 -27.12
N SER A 108 14.51 -13.76 -26.28
CA SER A 108 13.97 -13.82 -24.92
C SER A 108 14.66 -12.88 -23.95
N LEU A 109 15.98 -12.70 -24.08
CA LEU A 109 16.73 -11.75 -23.26
C LEU A 109 16.40 -10.31 -23.61
N MET A 110 16.25 -10.00 -24.90
CA MET A 110 15.91 -8.67 -25.39
C MET A 110 14.58 -8.18 -24.83
N PHE A 111 13.63 -9.06 -24.51
CA PHE A 111 12.39 -8.66 -23.85
C PHE A 111 12.59 -7.95 -22.50
N SER A 112 13.65 -8.27 -21.75
CA SER A 112 13.94 -7.61 -20.46
C SER A 112 14.34 -6.14 -20.60
N THR A 113 14.75 -5.73 -21.80
CA THR A 113 15.10 -4.34 -22.12
C THR A 113 13.87 -3.44 -22.12
N ILE A 114 12.72 -3.94 -22.61
CA ILE A 114 11.48 -3.19 -22.74
C ILE A 114 10.47 -3.47 -21.62
N TYR A 115 10.53 -4.65 -21.00
CA TYR A 115 9.50 -5.06 -20.05
C TYR A 115 9.68 -4.40 -18.67
N VAL A 116 8.68 -3.61 -18.24
CA VAL A 116 8.67 -2.92 -16.94
C VAL A 116 7.46 -3.41 -16.11
N PRO A 117 7.67 -4.27 -15.12
CA PRO A 117 6.59 -4.68 -14.23
C PRO A 117 6.15 -3.49 -13.37
N GLU A 118 4.85 -3.19 -13.40
CA GLU A 118 4.24 -2.16 -12.57
C GLU A 118 3.30 -2.76 -11.54
N PHE A 119 3.34 -2.20 -10.32
CA PHE A 119 2.40 -2.50 -9.25
C PHE A 119 1.56 -1.25 -9.01
N ASN A 120 0.24 -1.36 -9.16
CA ASN A 120 -0.70 -0.25 -8.99
C ASN A 120 -1.63 -0.56 -7.82
N ALA A 121 -1.23 -0.13 -6.62
CA ALA A 121 -1.94 -0.44 -5.40
C ALA A 121 -3.34 0.21 -5.34
N SER A 122 -4.32 -0.54 -4.83
CA SER A 122 -5.58 0.02 -4.34
C SER A 122 -5.32 0.76 -3.03
N ILE A 123 -5.69 2.04 -2.96
CA ILE A 123 -5.47 2.92 -1.80
C ILE A 123 -6.75 3.61 -1.33
N ALA A 124 -7.92 3.02 -1.63
CA ALA A 124 -9.22 3.65 -1.41
C ALA A 124 -9.48 3.86 0.09
N THR A 125 -9.07 2.91 0.94
CA THR A 125 -9.21 3.05 2.38
C THR A 125 -8.25 4.10 2.95
N LEU A 126 -7.05 4.22 2.38
CA LEU A 126 -6.01 5.17 2.78
C LEU A 126 -6.36 6.63 2.44
N ALA A 127 -7.12 6.83 1.36
CA ALA A 127 -7.58 8.15 0.92
C ALA A 127 -8.85 8.62 1.67
N SER A 128 -9.40 7.79 2.56
CA SER A 128 -10.63 8.10 3.28
C SER A 128 -10.36 8.76 4.64
N GLU A 129 -11.30 9.59 5.09
CA GLU A 129 -11.27 10.19 6.44
C GLU A 129 -11.28 9.14 7.57
N LYS A 130 -11.54 7.87 7.24
CA LYS A 130 -11.67 6.75 8.18
C LYS A 130 -10.33 6.26 8.73
N LEU A 131 -9.20 6.71 8.20
CA LEU A 131 -7.88 6.40 8.77
C LEU A 131 -7.74 6.89 10.22
N VAL A 132 -8.54 7.88 10.64
CA VAL A 132 -8.58 8.33 12.04
C VAL A 132 -9.04 7.24 13.02
N LEU A 133 -9.80 6.25 12.53
CA LEU A 133 -10.43 5.21 13.35
C LEU A 133 -9.50 4.04 13.71
N VAL A 134 -8.30 3.97 13.13
CA VAL A 134 -7.31 2.94 13.47
C VAL A 134 -6.27 3.47 14.46
N ASP A 135 -5.55 2.55 15.10
CA ASP A 135 -4.50 2.91 16.06
C ASP A 135 -3.26 3.52 15.39
N ASP A 136 -2.45 4.20 16.19
CA ASP A 136 -1.30 4.96 15.68
C ASP A 136 -0.17 4.07 15.15
N GLU A 137 -0.05 2.83 15.64
CA GLU A 137 0.93 1.88 15.11
C GLU A 137 0.56 1.49 13.66
N LEU A 138 -0.72 1.19 13.40
CA LEU A 138 -1.19 0.93 12.04
C LEU A 138 -0.99 2.15 11.13
N LYS A 139 -1.27 3.37 11.62
CA LYS A 139 -1.03 4.61 10.85
C LYS A 139 0.45 4.76 10.48
N ASN A 140 1.36 4.44 11.39
CA ASN A 140 2.80 4.52 11.14
C ASN A 140 3.24 3.51 10.07
N TYR A 141 2.75 2.25 10.12
CA TYR A 141 3.03 1.28 9.07
C TYR A 141 2.47 1.72 7.70
N ILE A 142 1.27 2.29 7.67
CA ILE A 142 0.67 2.84 6.45
C ILE A 142 1.49 4.00 5.89
N ALA A 143 1.95 4.92 6.74
CA ALA A 143 2.78 6.04 6.31
C ALA A 143 4.13 5.57 5.72
N ASP A 144 4.78 4.59 6.35
CA ASP A 144 6.00 3.98 5.83
C ASP A 144 5.75 3.25 4.50
N TRP A 145 4.62 2.54 4.38
CA TRP A 145 4.20 1.90 3.14
C TRP A 145 3.98 2.92 2.02
N GLN A 146 3.31 4.04 2.30
CA GLN A 146 3.06 5.11 1.31
C GLN A 146 4.38 5.71 0.79
N LEU A 147 5.31 6.02 1.70
CA LEU A 147 6.63 6.53 1.33
C LEU A 147 7.38 5.54 0.43
N ASN A 148 7.39 4.26 0.79
CA ASN A 148 8.05 3.22 0.01
C ASN A 148 7.35 2.95 -1.34
N TYR A 149 6.03 3.11 -1.40
CA TYR A 149 5.26 3.01 -2.64
C TYR A 149 5.59 4.16 -3.59
N ASP A 150 5.73 5.39 -3.08
CA ASP A 150 6.18 6.53 -3.90
C ASP A 150 7.60 6.33 -4.41
N TYR A 151 8.50 5.79 -3.59
CA TYR A 151 9.83 5.38 -4.01
C TYR A 151 9.82 4.28 -5.07
N TYR A 152 8.92 3.31 -4.99
CA TYR A 152 8.74 2.29 -6.02
C TYR A 152 8.27 2.92 -7.34
N LYS A 153 7.22 3.77 -7.31
CA LYS A 153 6.70 4.48 -8.49
C LYS A 153 7.73 5.40 -9.14
N LEU A 154 8.56 6.08 -8.34
CA LEU A 154 9.64 6.90 -8.88
C LEU A 154 10.65 6.05 -9.66
N SER A 155 10.94 4.85 -9.17
CA SER A 155 11.90 3.94 -9.82
C SER A 155 11.34 3.38 -11.14
N THR A 156 10.05 3.04 -11.20
CA THR A 156 9.41 2.64 -12.47
C THR A 156 9.40 3.80 -13.47
N LYS A 157 9.12 5.03 -13.02
CA LYS A 157 9.21 6.23 -13.88
C LYS A 157 10.61 6.43 -14.46
N LEU A 158 11.65 6.38 -13.62
CA LEU A 158 13.05 6.52 -14.08
C LEU A 158 13.44 5.45 -15.09
N ILE A 159 12.92 4.22 -14.93
CA ILE A 159 13.11 3.16 -15.91
C ILE A 159 12.52 3.54 -17.28
N TYR A 160 11.29 4.05 -17.33
CA TYR A 160 10.65 4.47 -18.58
C TYR A 160 11.37 5.65 -19.23
N ASP A 161 11.81 6.63 -18.43
CA ASP A 161 12.54 7.78 -18.93
C ASP A 161 13.85 7.32 -19.59
N ASN A 162 14.59 6.40 -18.95
CA ASN A 162 15.80 5.79 -19.51
C ASN A 162 15.52 5.00 -20.80
N GLN A 163 14.47 4.15 -20.80
CA GLN A 163 14.06 3.39 -21.98
C GLN A 163 13.73 4.31 -23.16
N THR A 164 13.04 5.42 -22.91
CA THR A 164 12.68 6.40 -23.94
C THR A 164 13.93 7.06 -24.53
N GLN A 165 14.89 7.46 -23.69
CA GLN A 165 16.15 8.05 -24.13
C GLN A 165 17.00 7.09 -24.97
N GLN A 166 16.88 5.78 -24.71
CA GLN A 166 17.69 4.72 -25.33
C GLN A 166 16.94 3.97 -26.44
N ALA A 167 15.69 4.35 -26.74
CA ALA A 167 14.82 3.64 -27.66
C ALA A 167 15.37 3.59 -29.10
N SER A 168 16.05 4.65 -29.55
CA SER A 168 16.58 4.74 -30.92
C SER A 168 17.51 3.58 -31.24
N PHE A 169 18.41 3.21 -30.31
CA PHE A 169 19.32 2.08 -30.53
C PHE A 169 18.56 0.77 -30.77
N ILE A 170 17.54 0.48 -29.96
CA ILE A 170 16.76 -0.76 -30.10
C ILE A 170 15.96 -0.75 -31.40
N ILE A 171 15.35 0.38 -31.75
CA ILE A 171 14.55 0.52 -32.98
C ILE A 171 15.43 0.34 -34.22
N GLU A 172 16.64 0.89 -34.21
CA GLU A 172 17.57 0.85 -35.35
C GLU A 172 18.24 -0.52 -35.51
N ASN A 173 18.46 -1.27 -34.42
CA ASN A 173 19.30 -2.46 -34.44
C ASN A 173 18.54 -3.77 -34.16
N TYR A 174 17.30 -3.74 -33.67
CA TYR A 174 16.55 -4.94 -33.30
C TYR A 174 15.12 -4.99 -33.84
N GLN A 175 14.75 -6.12 -34.45
CA GLN A 175 13.40 -6.34 -34.94
C GLN A 175 12.47 -6.69 -33.79
N SER A 176 11.76 -5.69 -33.27
CA SER A 176 10.86 -5.81 -32.11
C SER A 176 9.78 -6.91 -32.25
N LYS A 177 9.42 -7.34 -33.47
CA LYS A 177 8.54 -8.50 -33.68
C LYS A 177 9.10 -9.79 -33.07
N ASN A 178 10.41 -9.88 -32.88
CA ASN A 178 11.11 -11.05 -32.34
C ASN A 178 11.06 -11.14 -30.81
N PHE A 179 10.63 -10.08 -30.08
CA PHE A 179 10.52 -10.16 -28.62
C PHE A 179 9.70 -11.40 -28.20
N LYS A 180 10.28 -12.20 -27.30
CA LYS A 180 9.70 -13.48 -26.90
C LYS A 180 9.62 -13.63 -25.38
N ASN A 181 8.41 -13.79 -24.86
CA ASN A 181 8.15 -14.13 -23.47
C ASN A 181 6.84 -14.92 -23.36
N ALA A 182 6.63 -15.64 -22.25
CA ALA A 182 5.36 -16.28 -21.93
C ALA A 182 4.13 -15.34 -21.95
N LEU A 183 4.32 -14.02 -21.80
CA LEU A 183 3.27 -13.01 -21.77
C LEU A 183 2.82 -12.51 -23.16
N ILE A 184 3.58 -12.77 -24.22
CA ILE A 184 3.32 -12.23 -25.57
C ILE A 184 3.27 -13.39 -26.57
N GLN A 185 2.27 -13.38 -27.45
CA GLN A 185 2.25 -14.34 -28.56
C GLN A 185 3.47 -14.09 -29.45
N PRO A 186 4.34 -15.09 -29.66
CA PRO A 186 5.54 -14.89 -30.44
C PRO A 186 5.15 -14.59 -31.88
N THR A 187 5.55 -13.40 -32.35
CA THR A 187 5.64 -13.15 -33.80
C THR A 187 7.09 -13.34 -34.24
N LYS A 188 7.30 -13.53 -35.54
CA LYS A 188 8.64 -13.55 -36.11
C LYS A 188 8.75 -12.42 -37.13
N SER A 189 9.85 -11.68 -37.07
CA SER A 189 10.21 -10.73 -38.11
C SER A 189 10.54 -11.48 -39.40
N ALA A 190 10.20 -10.87 -40.54
CA ALA A 190 10.67 -11.32 -41.85
C ALA A 190 12.09 -10.83 -42.15
N PHE A 191 12.59 -9.86 -41.37
CA PHE A 191 13.94 -9.30 -41.47
C PHE A 191 14.84 -9.91 -40.39
N ASP A 192 16.08 -10.20 -40.78
CA ASP A 192 17.12 -10.70 -39.87
C ASP A 192 17.59 -9.63 -38.88
N THR A 193 17.91 -10.07 -37.67
CA THR A 193 18.61 -9.28 -36.65
C THR A 193 20.11 -9.46 -36.83
N ASP A 194 20.88 -8.37 -36.73
CA ASP A 194 22.34 -8.44 -36.64
C ASP A 194 22.73 -8.55 -35.16
N GLU A 195 22.74 -9.79 -34.65
CA GLU A 195 23.01 -10.06 -33.25
C GLU A 195 24.43 -9.63 -32.85
N GLN A 196 25.39 -9.75 -33.77
CA GLN A 196 26.78 -9.39 -33.53
C GLN A 196 26.95 -7.88 -33.37
N ASN A 197 26.29 -7.07 -34.21
CA ASN A 197 26.30 -5.61 -34.08
C ASN A 197 25.69 -5.14 -32.75
N ILE A 198 24.63 -5.79 -32.27
CA ILE A 198 24.06 -5.50 -30.95
C ILE A 198 25.04 -5.86 -29.83
N LEU A 199 25.56 -7.08 -29.83
CA LEU A 199 26.37 -7.63 -28.73
C LEU A 199 27.81 -7.06 -28.65
N THR A 200 28.28 -6.42 -29.72
CA THR A 200 29.58 -5.71 -29.75
C THR A 200 29.45 -4.21 -29.47
N SER A 201 28.23 -3.69 -29.34
CA SER A 201 27.98 -2.25 -29.22
C SER A 201 28.27 -1.72 -27.80
N PRO A 202 29.20 -0.75 -27.63
CA PRO A 202 29.41 -0.09 -26.34
C PRO A 202 28.20 0.78 -25.93
N ILE A 203 27.37 1.21 -26.89
CA ILE A 203 26.11 1.92 -26.60
C ILE A 203 25.12 0.95 -25.94
N PHE A 204 25.04 -0.27 -26.47
CA PHE A 204 24.18 -1.31 -25.90
C PHE A 204 24.68 -1.78 -24.53
N GLU A 205 26.00 -1.90 -24.34
CA GLU A 205 26.60 -2.19 -23.03
C GLU A 205 26.14 -1.19 -21.97
N ASN A 206 26.25 0.11 -22.25
CA ASN A 206 25.79 1.17 -21.34
C ASN A 206 24.29 1.09 -21.07
N TYR A 207 23.49 0.76 -22.08
CA TYR A 207 22.05 0.57 -21.91
C TYR A 207 21.75 -0.57 -20.93
N ILE A 208 22.34 -1.74 -21.16
CA ILE A 208 22.12 -2.93 -20.34
C ILE A 208 22.68 -2.74 -18.93
N HIS A 209 23.80 -2.05 -18.76
CA HIS A 209 24.33 -1.69 -17.45
C HIS A 209 23.36 -0.80 -16.66
N SER A 210 22.83 0.26 -17.28
CA SER A 210 21.81 1.11 -16.67
C SER A 210 20.55 0.32 -16.31
N ARG A 211 20.09 -0.54 -17.21
CA ARG A 211 18.95 -1.44 -16.95
C ARG A 211 19.22 -2.35 -15.74
N SER A 212 20.42 -2.92 -15.64
CA SER A 212 20.83 -3.80 -14.55
C SER A 212 20.78 -3.08 -13.19
N LEU A 213 21.36 -1.88 -13.11
CA LEU A 213 21.28 -1.04 -11.89
C LEU A 213 19.83 -0.76 -11.49
N ASN A 214 19.00 -0.37 -12.45
CA ASN A 214 17.57 -0.11 -12.19
C ASN A 214 16.84 -1.36 -11.67
N THR A 215 17.11 -2.54 -12.24
CA THR A 215 16.50 -3.80 -11.80
C THR A 215 16.94 -4.20 -10.38
N PHE A 216 18.18 -3.88 -9.99
CA PHE A 216 18.65 -4.11 -8.63
C PHE A 216 17.85 -3.26 -7.62
N PHE A 217 17.70 -1.96 -7.89
CA PHE A 217 17.00 -1.05 -6.99
C PHE A 217 15.49 -1.34 -6.92
N ILE A 218 14.83 -1.63 -8.05
CA ILE A 218 13.38 -1.89 -8.05
C ILE A 218 13.05 -3.20 -7.33
N VAL A 219 13.86 -4.26 -7.46
CA VAL A 219 13.68 -5.50 -6.69
C VAL A 219 13.80 -5.23 -5.20
N LYS A 220 14.79 -4.44 -4.77
CA LYS A 220 14.95 -4.07 -3.37
C LYS A 220 13.74 -3.29 -2.85
N ARG A 221 13.27 -2.29 -3.60
CA ARG A 221 12.10 -1.48 -3.22
C ARG A 221 10.81 -2.30 -3.17
N ALA A 222 10.58 -3.17 -4.15
CA ALA A 222 9.42 -4.07 -4.17
C ALA A 222 9.44 -5.03 -2.98
N THR A 223 10.61 -5.55 -2.61
CA THR A 223 10.77 -6.43 -1.43
C THR A 223 10.45 -5.67 -0.15
N THR A 224 11.02 -4.47 0.03
CA THR A 224 10.74 -3.62 1.20
C THR A 224 9.25 -3.28 1.30
N LEU A 225 8.60 -2.94 0.19
CA LEU A 225 7.17 -2.65 0.17
C LEU A 225 6.33 -3.88 0.58
N TYR A 226 6.70 -5.07 0.09
CA TYR A 226 6.06 -6.34 0.44
C TYR A 226 6.19 -6.67 1.93
N ASP A 227 7.37 -6.41 2.52
CA ASP A 227 7.63 -6.65 3.94
C ASP A 227 6.81 -5.71 4.84
N ILE A 228 6.74 -4.42 4.50
CA ILE A 228 5.91 -3.46 5.23
C ILE A 228 4.44 -3.85 5.16
N GLN A 229 3.98 -4.25 3.98
CA GLN A 229 2.61 -4.69 3.77
C GLN A 229 2.25 -5.97 4.55
N THR A 230 3.23 -6.87 4.71
CA THR A 230 3.09 -8.04 5.59
C THR A 230 2.87 -7.62 7.05
N LYS A 231 3.62 -6.63 7.55
CA LYS A 231 3.44 -6.09 8.91
C LYS A 231 2.06 -5.45 9.09
N ILE A 232 1.60 -4.70 8.09
CA ILE A 232 0.25 -4.10 8.07
C ILE A 232 -0.81 -5.21 8.22
N LEU A 233 -0.72 -6.27 7.41
CA LEU A 233 -1.67 -7.38 7.45
C LEU A 233 -1.65 -8.09 8.81
N GLN A 234 -0.47 -8.40 9.34
CA GLN A 234 -0.32 -9.02 10.67
C GLN A 234 -0.92 -8.15 11.78
N HIS A 235 -0.71 -6.84 11.72
CA HIS A 235 -1.26 -5.91 12.71
C HIS A 235 -2.79 -5.83 12.62
N ILE A 236 -3.34 -5.74 11.41
CA ILE A 236 -4.79 -5.75 11.19
C ILE A 236 -5.39 -7.06 11.71
N GLU A 237 -4.76 -8.20 11.45
CA GLU A 237 -5.24 -9.50 11.95
C GLU A 237 -5.21 -9.60 13.47
N ALA A 238 -4.13 -9.13 14.10
CA ALA A 238 -4.05 -9.05 15.56
C ALA A 238 -5.17 -8.17 16.15
N LYS A 239 -5.45 -7.02 15.52
CA LYS A 239 -6.54 -6.12 15.94
C LYS A 239 -7.92 -6.74 15.73
N LEU A 240 -8.15 -7.41 14.60
CA LEU A 240 -9.44 -8.08 14.35
C LEU A 240 -9.71 -9.18 15.39
N SER A 241 -8.68 -9.90 15.84
CA SER A 241 -8.83 -10.96 16.85
C SER A 241 -9.26 -10.46 18.23
N THR A 242 -9.19 -9.15 18.51
CA THR A 242 -9.69 -8.60 19.77
C THR A 242 -11.19 -8.32 19.74
N TYR A 243 -11.85 -8.48 18.59
CA TYR A 243 -13.29 -8.31 18.43
C TYR A 243 -14.07 -9.64 18.53
N ASP A 244 -13.37 -10.77 18.52
CA ASP A 244 -13.90 -12.13 18.71
C ASP A 244 -14.01 -12.49 20.20
#